data_AF-A0AAN5I4D1-F1
#
_entry.id   AF-A0AAN5I4D1-F1
#
_cell.length_a   1.000
_cell.length_b   1.000
_cell.length_c   1.000
_cell.angle_alpha   90.00
_cell.angle_beta   90.00
_cell.angle_gamma   90.00
#
_symmetry.space_group_name_H-M   'P 1'
#
loop_
_entity.id
_entity.type
_entity.pdbx_description
1 polymer ?
#
loop_
_entity_poly.entity_id
_entity_poly.type
_entity_poly.pdbx_seq_one_letter_code
_entity_poly.pdbx_strand_id
1 'polypeptide(L)'
;LFPLLSLFSFPHSSSLAMGDDESQYLNWLTYHQCRAGFENSYYFISLVSRVEALFKRAPDPSRPVPPSGVCEVIESLLREEEELGQPSKMLGFFLAESLGFALKEDIGPSDAYERLHQWLPSVLNGSKNPLSDQFHKLTSQSKCFILDIIYKTIDATPPAFDLIGKDSNGNSFHAVGGRLYIEQEINKKLSSQKPPSQYSSQKNWKLMADSEIKWRRIANLMQSFGQEEISEKINTKYDEIRHEQKYEATNWDATHLWLHVNYCRKTIAPFKVSPRKCKNDSICNDENCVFNHYEQYHPMTTKFENDHLEYARMRENQVDLEFKKL
;
A
#
# COMPACT_ATOMS: atom_id res chain seq x y z
N LEU A 1 -20.92 -42.96 -5.22
CA LEU A 1 -21.80 -43.30 -4.07
C LEU A 1 -21.14 -42.75 -2.81
N PHE A 2 -21.67 -41.63 -2.33
CA PHE A 2 -21.35 -41.00 -1.04
C PHE A 2 -21.68 -41.94 0.14
N PRO A 3 -21.06 -41.74 1.32
CA PRO A 3 -21.56 -40.78 2.33
C PRO A 3 -20.41 -39.89 2.90
N LEU A 4 -20.50 -38.57 3.09
CA LEU A 4 -21.43 -37.68 3.82
C LEU A 4 -21.55 -38.02 5.31
N LEU A 5 -21.29 -37.00 6.15
CA LEU A 5 -21.47 -36.90 7.61
C LEU A 5 -20.22 -37.14 8.49
N SER A 6 -19.38 -36.12 8.60
CA SER A 6 -18.79 -35.62 9.87
C SER A 6 -18.00 -34.36 9.52
N LEU A 7 -18.46 -33.17 9.89
CA LEU A 7 -18.00 -32.47 11.08
C LEU A 7 -19.01 -31.35 11.41
N PHE A 8 -20.16 -31.75 11.92
CA PHE A 8 -20.89 -30.96 12.91
C PHE A 8 -20.55 -31.57 14.27
N SER A 9 -19.73 -30.88 15.05
CA SER A 9 -19.61 -31.15 16.48
C SER A 9 -19.90 -29.85 17.21
N PHE A 10 -21.20 -29.54 17.33
CA PHE A 10 -21.70 -28.68 18.39
C PHE A 10 -21.83 -29.56 19.65
N PRO A 11 -21.32 -29.14 20.82
CA PRO A 11 -21.66 -29.82 22.06
C PRO A 11 -23.14 -29.52 22.39
N HIS A 12 -23.97 -30.56 22.28
CA HIS A 12 -25.32 -30.58 22.81
C HIS A 12 -25.27 -30.60 24.33
N SER A 13 -25.76 -29.53 24.96
CA SER A 13 -26.39 -29.38 26.28
C SER A 13 -25.98 -28.02 26.83
N SER A 14 -26.85 -27.01 26.83
CA SER A 14 -28.01 -26.98 27.69
C SER A 14 -28.98 -25.89 27.21
N SER A 15 -30.27 -26.21 27.12
CA SER A 15 -31.37 -25.24 27.04
C SER A 15 -31.27 -24.21 25.91
N LEU A 16 -31.47 -24.66 24.67
CA LEU A 16 -32.04 -23.83 23.60
C LEU A 16 -33.46 -23.43 24.02
N ALA A 17 -33.56 -22.34 24.78
CA ALA A 17 -34.71 -21.47 24.64
C ALA A 17 -34.77 -21.09 23.15
N MET A 18 -35.97 -21.12 22.58
CA MET A 18 -36.25 -20.58 21.25
C MET A 18 -35.86 -19.10 21.20
N GLY A 19 -34.58 -18.83 20.97
CA GLY A 19 -34.06 -17.50 20.74
C GLY A 19 -34.28 -17.15 19.28
N ASP A 20 -34.86 -15.98 19.03
CA ASP A 20 -35.08 -15.40 17.71
C ASP A 20 -33.86 -15.59 16.78
N ASP A 21 -34.09 -15.77 15.48
CA ASP A 21 -33.06 -15.95 14.43
C ASP A 21 -31.92 -14.92 14.53
N GLU A 22 -32.22 -13.72 15.03
CA GLU A 22 -31.26 -12.64 15.31
C GLU A 22 -30.17 -13.06 16.31
N SER A 23 -30.52 -13.85 17.33
CA SER A 23 -29.57 -14.35 18.32
C SER A 23 -28.58 -15.38 17.73
N GLN A 24 -29.02 -16.20 16.79
CA GLN A 24 -28.17 -17.18 16.10
C GLN A 24 -27.24 -16.49 15.09
N TYR A 25 -27.73 -15.46 14.41
CA TYR A 25 -26.96 -14.61 13.52
C TYR A 25 -25.81 -13.90 14.24
N LEU A 26 -26.13 -13.23 15.35
CA LEU A 26 -25.15 -12.54 16.18
C LEU A 26 -24.15 -13.51 16.80
N ASN A 27 -24.61 -14.69 17.24
CA ASN A 27 -23.73 -15.75 17.74
C ASN A 27 -22.82 -16.30 16.64
N TRP A 28 -23.27 -16.45 15.39
CA TRP A 28 -22.42 -16.87 14.27
C TRP A 28 -21.37 -15.81 13.93
N LEU A 29 -21.75 -14.53 13.87
CA LEU A 29 -20.82 -13.43 13.67
C LEU A 29 -19.75 -13.37 14.78
N THR A 30 -20.17 -13.58 16.03
CA THR A 30 -19.33 -13.54 17.23
C THR A 30 -18.48 -14.80 17.40
N TYR A 31 -18.99 -15.99 17.11
CA TYR A 31 -18.27 -17.27 17.23
C TYR A 31 -17.16 -17.39 16.18
N HIS A 32 -17.34 -16.76 15.03
CA HIS A 32 -16.27 -16.56 14.06
C HIS A 32 -15.42 -15.32 14.39
N GLN A 33 -15.17 -15.06 15.68
CA GLN A 33 -14.22 -14.04 16.18
C GLN A 33 -12.98 -13.98 15.29
N CYS A 34 -12.58 -12.75 14.93
CA CYS A 34 -11.54 -12.45 13.96
C CYS A 34 -10.36 -13.41 14.10
N ARG A 35 -10.13 -14.25 13.08
CA ARG A 35 -8.86 -14.97 13.02
C ARG A 35 -7.75 -13.94 13.05
N ALA A 36 -6.75 -14.16 13.89
CA ALA A 36 -5.57 -13.31 13.89
C ALA A 36 -4.95 -13.33 12.48
N GLY A 37 -4.69 -12.15 11.93
CA GLY A 37 -4.20 -12.02 10.56
C GLY A 37 -4.24 -10.56 10.12
N PHE A 38 -3.18 -10.11 9.42
CA PHE A 38 -3.11 -8.73 8.93
C PHE A 38 -4.08 -8.50 7.77
N GLU A 39 -4.56 -9.55 7.10
CA GLU A 39 -5.58 -9.51 6.05
C GLU A 39 -6.94 -9.00 6.55
N ASN A 40 -7.20 -9.09 7.86
CA ASN A 40 -8.36 -8.52 8.53
C ASN A 40 -8.11 -7.07 9.00
N SER A 41 -6.91 -6.53 8.79
CA SER A 41 -6.59 -5.16 9.21
C SER A 41 -7.17 -4.14 8.22
N TYR A 42 -7.68 -3.04 8.76
CA TYR A 42 -8.10 -1.90 7.96
C TYR A 42 -7.00 -1.40 7.02
N TYR A 43 -5.74 -1.43 7.46
CA TYR A 43 -4.61 -0.95 6.65
C TYR A 43 -4.37 -1.81 5.42
N PHE A 44 -4.50 -3.14 5.53
CA PHE A 44 -4.41 -4.03 4.38
C PHE A 44 -5.53 -3.75 3.37
N ILE A 45 -6.77 -3.66 3.84
CA ILE A 45 -7.95 -3.42 2.99
C ILE A 45 -7.88 -2.03 2.33
N SER A 46 -7.45 -1.01 3.07
CA SER A 46 -7.21 0.35 2.57
C SER A 46 -6.10 0.37 1.51
N LEU A 47 -4.98 -0.33 1.76
CA LEU A 47 -3.89 -0.45 0.80
C LEU A 47 -4.38 -1.08 -0.51
N VAL A 48 -5.05 -2.23 -0.45
CA VAL A 48 -5.58 -2.91 -1.64
C VAL A 48 -6.52 -1.99 -2.42
N SER A 49 -7.50 -1.39 -1.76
CA SER A 49 -8.46 -0.48 -2.40
C SER A 49 -7.77 0.68 -3.13
N ARG A 50 -6.70 1.25 -2.54
CA ARG A 50 -5.92 2.32 -3.17
C ARG A 50 -5.11 1.86 -4.38
N VAL A 51 -4.51 0.68 -4.29
CA VAL A 51 -3.77 0.07 -5.41
C VAL A 51 -4.73 -0.22 -6.58
N GLU A 52 -5.91 -0.78 -6.30
CA GLU A 52 -6.93 -1.03 -7.33
C GLU A 52 -7.45 0.26 -7.97
N ALA A 53 -7.74 1.29 -7.15
CA ALA A 53 -8.15 2.59 -7.65
C ALA A 53 -7.08 3.21 -8.55
N LEU A 54 -5.81 3.05 -8.19
CA LEU A 54 -4.69 3.50 -9.00
C LEU A 54 -4.67 2.80 -10.37
N PHE A 55 -4.85 1.49 -10.39
CA PHE A 55 -4.86 0.71 -11.64
C PHE A 55 -6.03 1.07 -12.55
N LYS A 56 -7.21 1.34 -11.96
CA LYS A 56 -8.38 1.84 -12.71
C LYS A 56 -8.14 3.21 -13.35
N ARG A 57 -7.26 4.05 -12.78
CA ARG A 57 -6.93 5.39 -13.32
C ARG A 57 -5.96 5.34 -14.50
N ALA A 58 -5.08 4.34 -14.55
CA ALA A 58 -4.15 4.13 -15.66
C ALA A 58 -4.20 2.68 -16.13
N PRO A 59 -5.32 2.27 -16.76
CA PRO A 59 -5.49 0.89 -17.20
C PRO A 59 -4.47 0.58 -18.29
N ASP A 60 -3.61 -0.42 -18.04
CA ASP A 60 -2.72 -0.98 -19.06
C ASP A 60 -3.46 -2.07 -19.85
N PRO A 61 -3.86 -1.83 -21.12
CA PRO A 61 -4.58 -2.82 -21.92
C PRO A 61 -3.74 -4.08 -22.21
N SER A 62 -2.41 -4.01 -22.03
CA SER A 62 -1.52 -5.16 -22.17
C SER A 62 -1.35 -5.97 -20.89
N ARG A 63 -1.84 -5.46 -19.74
CA ARG A 63 -1.73 -6.07 -18.40
C ARG A 63 -2.99 -5.81 -17.58
N PRO A 64 -4.13 -6.39 -17.98
CA PRO A 64 -5.39 -6.15 -17.28
C PRO A 64 -5.35 -6.78 -15.87
N VAL A 65 -5.80 -6.02 -14.87
CA VAL A 65 -5.73 -6.40 -13.46
C VAL A 65 -6.99 -7.21 -13.11
N PRO A 66 -6.86 -8.49 -12.71
CA PRO A 66 -8.00 -9.24 -12.24
C PRO A 66 -8.44 -8.69 -10.87
N PRO A 67 -9.75 -8.57 -10.59
CA PRO A 67 -10.26 -8.04 -9.32
C PRO A 67 -9.74 -8.75 -8.08
N SER A 68 -9.38 -10.03 -8.15
CA SER A 68 -8.84 -10.77 -6.98
C SER A 68 -7.32 -10.65 -6.83
N GLY A 69 -6.57 -10.57 -7.94
CA GLY A 69 -5.13 -10.83 -7.92
C GLY A 69 -4.30 -9.86 -7.08
N VAL A 70 -4.79 -8.62 -6.85
CA VAL A 70 -4.08 -7.63 -6.04
C VAL A 70 -4.02 -8.05 -4.57
N CYS A 71 -5.14 -8.55 -4.02
CA CYS A 71 -5.22 -9.03 -2.64
C CYS A 71 -4.25 -10.17 -2.39
N GLU A 72 -4.31 -11.23 -3.21
CA GLU A 72 -3.47 -12.42 -3.05
C GLU A 72 -1.98 -12.10 -3.17
N VAL A 73 -1.61 -11.26 -4.14
CA VAL A 73 -0.20 -10.95 -4.38
C VAL A 73 0.39 -10.08 -3.28
N ILE A 74 -0.31 -9.02 -2.84
CA ILE A 74 0.17 -8.18 -1.73
C ILE A 74 0.26 -9.02 -0.44
N GLU A 75 -0.73 -9.86 -0.18
CA GLU A 75 -0.70 -10.76 0.98
C GLU A 75 0.49 -11.72 0.92
N SER A 76 0.72 -12.37 -0.22
CA SER A 76 1.83 -13.30 -0.43
C SER A 76 3.18 -12.63 -0.22
N LEU A 77 3.38 -11.43 -0.78
CA LEU A 77 4.62 -10.64 -0.63
C LEU A 77 4.95 -10.32 0.84
N LEU A 78 3.93 -9.98 1.62
CA LEU A 78 4.09 -9.62 3.03
C LEU A 78 4.35 -10.87 3.89
N ARG A 79 3.60 -11.96 3.65
CA ARG A 79 3.80 -13.24 4.35
C ARG A 79 5.17 -13.83 4.07
N GLU A 80 5.60 -13.87 2.80
CA GLU A 80 6.89 -14.43 2.41
C GLU A 80 8.04 -13.76 3.18
N GLU A 81 8.05 -12.42 3.27
CA GLU A 81 9.11 -11.72 3.98
C GLU A 81 9.08 -11.97 5.50
N GLU A 82 7.88 -12.02 6.10
CA GLU A 82 7.71 -12.29 7.53
C GLU A 82 8.11 -13.73 7.89
N GLU A 83 7.78 -14.71 7.04
CA GLU A 83 8.13 -16.11 7.22
C GLU A 83 9.63 -16.37 7.02
N LEU A 84 10.25 -15.71 6.04
CA LEU A 84 11.68 -15.88 5.75
C LEU A 84 12.57 -15.06 6.71
N GLY A 85 12.04 -14.02 7.37
CA GLY A 85 12.81 -13.16 8.28
C GLY A 85 13.95 -12.38 7.63
N GLN A 86 13.95 -12.27 6.31
CA GLN A 86 14.98 -11.60 5.50
C GLN A 86 14.32 -10.72 4.43
N PRO A 87 15.01 -9.70 3.88
CA PRO A 87 14.43 -8.82 2.87
C PRO A 87 13.91 -9.56 1.64
N SER A 88 12.66 -9.33 1.26
CA SER A 88 12.07 -9.83 0.02
C SER A 88 12.44 -8.90 -1.13
N LYS A 89 13.06 -9.48 -2.17
CA LYS A 89 13.44 -8.72 -3.38
C LYS A 89 12.21 -8.10 -4.05
N MET A 90 11.11 -8.86 -4.13
CA MET A 90 9.89 -8.39 -4.79
C MET A 90 9.16 -7.34 -3.96
N LEU A 91 9.13 -7.48 -2.63
CA LEU A 91 8.59 -6.42 -1.78
C LEU A 91 9.45 -5.15 -1.84
N GLY A 92 10.78 -5.29 -1.94
CA GLY A 92 11.70 -4.18 -2.18
C GLY A 92 11.42 -3.44 -3.50
N PHE A 93 11.19 -4.15 -4.60
CA PHE A 93 10.77 -3.54 -5.87
C PHE A 93 9.43 -2.83 -5.75
N PHE A 94 8.43 -3.47 -5.13
CA PHE A 94 7.12 -2.87 -4.93
C PHE A 94 7.20 -1.60 -4.07
N LEU A 95 8.00 -1.62 -3.00
CA LEU A 95 8.26 -0.46 -2.15
C LEU A 95 8.94 0.67 -2.92
N ALA A 96 9.97 0.35 -3.71
CA ALA A 96 10.72 1.31 -4.50
C ALA A 96 9.83 2.04 -5.51
N GLU A 97 8.99 1.32 -6.26
CA GLU A 97 8.05 1.95 -7.20
C GLU A 97 6.98 2.77 -6.47
N SER A 98 6.47 2.28 -5.34
CA SER A 98 5.46 2.99 -4.55
C SER A 98 6.01 4.32 -4.01
N LEU A 99 7.23 4.31 -3.48
CA LEU A 99 7.93 5.53 -3.03
C LEU A 99 8.29 6.45 -4.20
N GLY A 100 8.81 5.88 -5.30
CA GLY A 100 9.15 6.64 -6.49
C GLY A 100 7.93 7.37 -7.06
N PHE A 101 6.75 6.76 -6.93
CA PHE A 101 5.48 7.42 -7.25
C PHE A 101 5.19 8.57 -6.29
N ALA A 102 5.15 8.32 -4.98
CA ALA A 102 4.86 9.33 -3.97
C ALA A 102 5.82 10.54 -4.04
N LEU A 103 7.10 10.28 -4.28
CA LEU A 103 8.16 11.30 -4.36
C LEU A 103 8.33 11.91 -5.75
N LYS A 104 7.80 11.26 -6.80
CA LYS A 104 8.03 11.58 -8.23
C LYS A 104 9.50 11.47 -8.63
N GLU A 105 10.18 10.44 -8.11
CA GLU A 105 11.61 10.17 -8.27
C GLU A 105 11.86 8.77 -8.84
N ASP A 106 13.06 8.54 -9.36
CA ASP A 106 13.54 7.18 -9.66
C ASP A 106 14.26 6.64 -8.44
N ILE A 107 13.73 5.55 -7.88
CA ILE A 107 14.24 4.96 -6.66
C ILE A 107 14.59 3.51 -6.94
N GLY A 108 15.87 3.16 -6.76
CA GLY A 108 16.32 1.78 -6.83
C GLY A 108 15.85 0.97 -5.62
N PRO A 109 15.67 -0.36 -5.74
CA PRO A 109 15.30 -1.22 -4.60
C PRO A 109 16.27 -1.17 -3.42
N SER A 110 17.57 -0.92 -3.69
CA SER A 110 18.59 -0.74 -2.66
C SER A 110 18.37 0.52 -1.83
N ASP A 111 17.88 1.58 -2.47
CA ASP A 111 17.80 2.92 -1.88
C ASP A 111 16.44 3.16 -1.23
N ALA A 112 15.43 2.35 -1.59
CA ALA A 112 14.06 2.46 -1.11
C ALA A 112 13.96 2.50 0.41
N TYR A 113 14.76 1.69 1.11
CA TYR A 113 14.76 1.65 2.58
C TYR A 113 15.28 2.95 3.19
N GLU A 114 16.41 3.46 2.70
CA GLU A 114 16.99 4.71 3.19
C GLU A 114 16.05 5.89 2.90
N ARG A 115 15.49 5.93 1.68
CA ARG A 115 14.52 6.95 1.29
C ARG A 115 13.26 6.90 2.14
N LEU A 116 12.77 5.71 2.46
CA LEU A 116 11.65 5.55 3.40
C LEU A 116 11.98 6.14 4.78
N HIS A 117 13.17 5.85 5.32
CA HIS A 117 13.61 6.37 6.61
C HIS A 117 13.69 7.91 6.63
N GLN A 118 14.15 8.53 5.54
CA GLN A 118 14.24 9.99 5.42
C GLN A 118 12.86 10.64 5.22
N TRP A 119 12.02 10.04 4.38
CA TRP A 119 10.76 10.63 3.95
C TRP A 119 9.63 10.43 4.97
N LEU A 120 9.48 9.24 5.54
CA LEU A 120 8.33 8.90 6.38
C LEU A 120 8.12 9.86 7.57
N PRO A 121 9.16 10.31 8.32
CA PRO A 121 8.99 11.29 9.38
C PRO A 121 8.36 12.61 8.93
N SER A 122 8.64 13.05 7.69
CA SER A 122 8.14 14.32 7.15
C SER A 122 6.64 14.33 6.88
N VAL A 123 6.01 13.16 6.71
CA VAL A 123 4.58 13.03 6.39
C VAL A 123 3.70 12.60 7.56
N LEU A 124 4.30 12.26 8.70
CA LEU A 124 3.58 11.75 9.87
C LEU A 124 2.93 12.84 10.74
N ASN A 125 3.18 14.14 10.48
CA ASN A 125 2.58 15.28 11.19
C ASN A 125 2.56 15.13 12.73
N GLY A 126 3.66 14.67 13.32
CA GLY A 126 3.80 14.46 14.77
C GLY A 126 3.30 13.10 15.30
N SER A 127 2.80 12.23 14.44
CA SER A 127 2.45 10.84 14.78
C SER A 127 3.72 10.01 15.05
N LYS A 128 3.59 8.97 15.90
CA LYS A 128 4.68 8.02 16.16
C LYS A 128 5.16 7.39 14.85
N ASN A 129 6.47 7.39 14.62
CA ASN A 129 7.07 6.72 13.47
C ASN A 129 6.86 5.20 13.57
N PRO A 130 6.12 4.57 12.63
CA PRO A 130 5.90 3.13 12.63
C PRO A 130 7.13 2.34 12.17
N LEU A 131 8.13 3.02 11.59
CA LEU A 131 9.41 2.45 11.17
C LEU A 131 10.37 2.43 12.38
N SER A 132 10.08 1.57 13.37
CA SER A 132 10.89 1.44 14.59
C SER A 132 12.21 0.68 14.39
N ASP A 133 12.30 -0.09 13.30
CA ASP A 133 13.47 -0.86 12.85
C ASP A 133 13.46 -0.87 11.32
N GLN A 134 14.38 -1.61 10.70
CA GLN A 134 14.42 -1.88 9.27
C GLN A 134 13.08 -2.46 8.79
N PHE A 135 12.56 -1.94 7.67
CA PHE A 135 11.24 -2.28 7.16
C PHE A 135 11.00 -3.81 7.07
N HIS A 136 11.99 -4.58 6.61
CA HIS A 136 11.83 -6.04 6.45
C HIS A 136 11.62 -6.79 7.78
N LYS A 137 12.07 -6.23 8.91
CA LYS A 137 11.90 -6.80 10.25
C LYS A 137 10.56 -6.46 10.88
N LEU A 138 9.77 -5.58 10.27
CA LEU A 138 8.46 -5.22 10.77
C LEU A 138 7.44 -6.35 10.53
N THR A 139 6.41 -6.39 11.36
CA THR A 139 5.25 -7.27 11.12
C THR A 139 4.53 -6.89 9.84
N SER A 140 3.84 -7.85 9.21
CA SER A 140 3.04 -7.57 8.00
C SER A 140 2.03 -6.44 8.21
N GLN A 141 1.45 -6.32 9.41
CA GLN A 141 0.53 -5.24 9.75
C GLN A 141 1.21 -3.86 9.77
N SER A 142 2.42 -3.75 10.33
CA SER A 142 3.19 -2.49 10.33
C SER A 142 3.63 -2.11 8.92
N LYS A 143 4.01 -3.08 8.08
CA LYS A 143 4.33 -2.87 6.66
C LYS A 143 3.10 -2.36 5.89
N CYS A 144 1.92 -2.96 6.11
CA CYS A 144 0.66 -2.48 5.52
C CYS A 144 0.37 -1.03 5.90
N PHE A 145 0.57 -0.67 7.18
CA PHE A 145 0.34 0.70 7.63
C PHE A 145 1.27 1.72 6.93
N ILE A 146 2.56 1.38 6.78
CA ILE A 146 3.52 2.22 6.07
C ILE A 146 3.15 2.35 4.59
N LEU A 147 2.82 1.25 3.93
CA LEU A 147 2.41 1.24 2.52
C LEU A 147 1.11 2.06 2.32
N ASP A 148 0.13 1.94 3.21
CA ASP A 148 -1.09 2.75 3.17
C ASP A 148 -0.79 4.25 3.30
N ILE A 149 0.18 4.65 4.13
CA ILE A 149 0.65 6.05 4.20
C ILE A 149 1.22 6.50 2.85
N ILE A 150 2.06 5.68 2.21
CA ILE A 150 2.63 5.98 0.88
C ILE A 150 1.49 6.22 -0.13
N TYR A 151 0.54 5.29 -0.24
CA TYR A 151 -0.56 5.41 -1.19
C TYR A 151 -1.53 6.56 -0.87
N LYS A 152 -1.71 6.93 0.39
CA LYS A 152 -2.45 8.15 0.79
C LYS A 152 -1.80 9.44 0.27
N THR A 153 -0.47 9.47 0.13
CA THR A 153 0.22 10.66 -0.42
C THR A 153 0.13 10.74 -1.94
N ILE A 154 -0.01 9.59 -2.63
CA ILE A 154 -0.26 9.53 -4.07
C ILE A 154 -1.68 10.01 -4.37
N ASP A 155 -2.65 9.55 -3.57
CA ASP A 155 -4.06 9.91 -3.70
C ASP A 155 -4.68 10.15 -2.33
N ALA A 156 -4.99 11.43 -2.05
CA ALA A 156 -5.60 11.83 -0.80
C ALA A 156 -7.09 11.42 -0.70
N THR A 157 -7.70 10.93 -1.79
CA THR A 157 -9.08 10.45 -1.73
C THR A 157 -9.18 9.28 -0.75
N PRO A 158 -10.27 9.20 0.03
CA PRO A 158 -10.54 8.05 0.87
C PRO A 158 -10.61 6.76 0.03
N PRO A 159 -10.22 5.61 0.59
CA PRO A 159 -10.35 4.35 -0.13
C PRO A 159 -11.84 4.09 -0.41
N ALA A 160 -12.16 3.77 -1.66
CA ALA A 160 -13.51 3.40 -2.06
C ALA A 160 -13.67 1.89 -1.85
N PHE A 161 -14.40 1.51 -0.80
CA PHE A 161 -14.80 0.12 -0.57
C PHE A 161 -16.17 -0.10 -1.21
N ASP A 162 -16.29 -1.09 -2.10
CA ASP A 162 -17.56 -1.36 -2.77
C ASP A 162 -18.57 -1.90 -1.75
N LEU A 163 -19.49 -1.05 -1.29
CA LEU A 163 -20.54 -1.44 -0.36
C LEU A 163 -21.56 -2.33 -1.09
N ILE A 164 -21.71 -3.57 -0.62
CA ILE A 164 -22.73 -4.51 -1.09
C ILE A 164 -24.05 -4.23 -0.38
N GLY A 165 -24.02 -4.02 0.93
CA GLY A 165 -25.23 -3.78 1.71
C GLY A 165 -24.96 -3.73 3.21
N LYS A 166 -26.02 -3.46 3.98
CA LYS A 166 -25.99 -3.48 5.44
C LYS A 166 -27.03 -4.45 5.95
N ASP A 167 -26.68 -5.24 6.95
CA ASP A 167 -27.63 -6.13 7.64
C ASP A 167 -28.55 -5.36 8.59
N SER A 168 -29.51 -6.09 9.16
CA SER A 168 -30.41 -5.59 10.20
C SER A 168 -29.69 -5.10 11.47
N ASN A 169 -28.43 -5.47 11.67
CA ASN A 169 -27.61 -5.13 12.83
C ASN A 169 -26.65 -3.95 12.58
N GLY A 170 -26.69 -3.33 11.40
CA GLY A 170 -25.81 -2.22 11.02
C GLY A 170 -24.44 -2.63 10.48
N ASN A 171 -24.12 -3.94 10.43
CA ASN A 171 -22.85 -4.40 9.86
C ASN A 171 -22.86 -4.20 8.34
N SER A 172 -21.75 -3.69 7.82
CA SER A 172 -21.63 -3.35 6.40
C SER A 172 -20.81 -4.41 5.66
N PHE A 173 -21.32 -4.90 4.54
CA PHE A 173 -20.64 -5.87 3.68
C PHE A 173 -19.96 -5.16 2.52
N HIS A 174 -18.70 -5.48 2.28
CA HIS A 174 -17.87 -4.81 1.28
C HIS A 174 -17.17 -5.82 0.38
N ALA A 175 -17.11 -5.53 -0.92
CA ALA A 175 -16.20 -6.20 -1.84
C ALA A 175 -14.92 -5.39 -1.98
N VAL A 176 -13.75 -6.01 -1.75
CA VAL A 176 -12.44 -5.37 -1.92
C VAL A 176 -11.46 -6.39 -2.46
N GLY A 177 -10.78 -6.11 -3.57
CA GLY A 177 -9.79 -7.04 -4.13
C GLY A 177 -10.33 -8.46 -4.32
N GLY A 178 -11.54 -8.61 -4.88
CA GLY A 178 -12.16 -9.92 -5.13
C GLY A 178 -12.60 -10.69 -3.88
N ARG A 179 -12.49 -10.08 -2.70
CA ARG A 179 -12.84 -10.69 -1.41
C ARG A 179 -14.03 -10.00 -0.77
N LEU A 180 -14.78 -10.77 0.01
CA LEU A 180 -15.90 -10.28 0.80
C LEU A 180 -15.45 -9.98 2.21
N TYR A 181 -15.64 -8.75 2.65
CA TYR A 181 -15.40 -8.31 4.02
C TYR A 181 -16.69 -7.88 4.70
N ILE A 182 -16.70 -7.99 6.03
CA ILE A 182 -17.70 -7.35 6.89
C ILE A 182 -17.00 -6.33 7.79
N GLU A 183 -17.53 -5.10 7.79
CA GLU A 183 -17.24 -4.06 8.78
C GLU A 183 -18.30 -4.17 9.88
N GLN A 184 -17.90 -4.69 11.04
CA GLN A 184 -18.80 -4.84 12.17
C GLN A 184 -19.00 -3.49 12.86
N GLU A 185 -20.26 -3.09 13.04
CA GLU A 185 -20.57 -1.96 13.91
C GLU A 185 -20.35 -2.44 15.34
N ILE A 186 -19.26 -1.99 15.98
CA ILE A 186 -19.04 -2.29 17.39
C ILE A 186 -20.20 -1.64 18.13
N ASN A 187 -21.15 -2.46 18.58
CA ASN A 187 -22.23 -2.03 19.45
C ASN A 187 -21.64 -1.16 20.57
N LYS A 188 -21.83 0.17 20.45
CA LYS A 188 -21.36 1.17 21.42
C LYS A 188 -21.88 0.91 22.85
N LYS A 189 -22.80 -0.05 23.01
CA LYS A 189 -23.40 -0.46 24.29
C LYS A 189 -22.51 -1.35 25.16
N LEU A 190 -21.43 -1.97 24.66
CA LEU A 190 -20.61 -2.91 25.45
C LEU A 190 -19.19 -2.42 25.79
N SER A 191 -18.75 -1.28 25.26
CA SER A 191 -17.40 -0.73 25.52
C SER A 191 -17.48 0.58 26.31
N SER A 192 -18.00 0.51 27.53
CA SER A 192 -17.93 1.59 28.51
C SER A 192 -16.84 1.29 29.54
N GLN A 193 -15.60 1.03 29.10
CA GLN A 193 -14.43 0.94 29.99
C GLN A 193 -13.12 0.81 29.20
N LYS A 194 -12.72 1.87 28.49
CA LYS A 194 -11.31 2.27 28.28
C LYS A 194 -11.28 3.60 27.53
N PRO A 195 -10.41 4.54 27.92
CA PRO A 195 -10.25 5.76 27.15
C PRO A 195 -9.74 5.39 25.75
N PRO A 196 -10.24 6.04 24.70
CA PRO A 196 -9.74 5.84 23.35
C PRO A 196 -8.26 6.20 23.33
N SER A 197 -7.38 5.21 23.12
CA SER A 197 -6.06 5.53 22.57
C SER A 197 -6.31 6.25 21.23
N GLN A 198 -5.52 7.24 20.87
CA GLN A 198 -5.73 8.05 19.64
C GLN A 198 -5.70 7.23 18.32
N TYR A 199 -5.62 5.90 18.40
CA TYR A 199 -5.73 4.93 17.31
C TYR A 199 -7.11 4.22 17.23
N SER A 200 -8.11 4.64 18.01
CA SER A 200 -9.32 3.88 18.35
C SER A 200 -10.57 4.11 17.49
N SER A 201 -10.43 4.48 16.22
CA SER A 201 -11.50 4.22 15.24
C SER A 201 -11.11 3.06 14.31
N GLN A 202 -10.43 2.04 14.84
CA GLN A 202 -10.20 0.79 14.12
C GLN A 202 -11.56 0.12 13.93
N LYS A 203 -12.15 0.38 12.77
CA LYS A 203 -13.27 -0.39 12.22
C LYS A 203 -12.92 -1.88 12.32
N ASN A 204 -13.83 -2.69 12.85
CA ASN A 204 -13.62 -4.12 12.98
C ASN A 204 -13.94 -4.79 11.63
N TRP A 205 -12.91 -4.92 10.81
CA TRP A 205 -13.00 -5.61 9.52
C TRP A 205 -12.72 -7.10 9.67
N LYS A 206 -13.43 -7.90 8.89
CA LYS A 206 -13.25 -9.35 8.87
C LYS A 206 -13.48 -9.91 7.47
N LEU A 207 -12.53 -10.73 7.02
CA LEU A 207 -12.65 -11.50 5.80
C LEU A 207 -13.70 -12.61 5.97
N MET A 208 -14.71 -12.58 5.12
CA MET A 208 -15.82 -13.53 5.10
C MET A 208 -15.68 -14.55 3.98
N ALA A 209 -15.17 -14.12 2.81
CA ALA A 209 -14.95 -14.99 1.68
C ALA A 209 -13.79 -14.54 0.78
N ASP A 210 -13.01 -15.51 0.32
CA ASP A 210 -11.85 -15.38 -0.57
C ASP A 210 -11.92 -16.36 -1.76
N SER A 211 -13.05 -17.06 -1.91
CA SER A 211 -13.21 -18.16 -2.86
C SER A 211 -14.69 -18.35 -3.18
N GLU A 212 -14.99 -18.86 -4.38
CA GLU A 212 -16.37 -19.09 -4.87
C GLU A 212 -17.22 -19.82 -3.83
N ILE A 213 -16.67 -20.90 -3.27
CA ILE A 213 -17.33 -21.75 -2.29
C ILE A 213 -17.69 -20.95 -1.04
N LYS A 214 -16.78 -20.09 -0.56
CA LYS A 214 -17.05 -19.25 0.61
C LYS A 214 -18.06 -18.15 0.28
N TRP A 215 -17.96 -17.49 -0.86
CA TRP A 215 -18.92 -16.46 -1.28
C TRP A 215 -20.35 -17.00 -1.33
N ARG A 216 -20.55 -18.12 -2.04
CA ARG A 216 -21.85 -18.80 -2.13
C ARG A 216 -22.34 -19.27 -0.75
N ARG A 217 -21.45 -19.77 0.10
CA ARG A 217 -21.79 -20.17 1.47
C ARG A 217 -22.27 -18.99 2.31
N ILE A 218 -21.61 -17.83 2.24
CA ILE A 218 -22.03 -16.63 2.98
C ILE A 218 -23.38 -16.13 2.45
N ALA A 219 -23.60 -16.11 1.14
CA ALA A 219 -24.90 -15.72 0.58
C ALA A 219 -26.04 -16.63 1.09
N ASN A 220 -25.86 -17.96 1.05
CA ASN A 220 -26.85 -18.90 1.57
C ASN A 220 -27.11 -18.71 3.07
N LEU A 221 -26.06 -18.42 3.85
CA LEU A 221 -26.21 -18.10 5.27
C LEU A 221 -27.04 -16.83 5.47
N MET A 222 -26.76 -15.75 4.72
CA MET A 222 -27.55 -14.52 4.82
C MET A 222 -29.02 -14.76 4.51
N GLN A 223 -29.31 -15.57 3.49
CA GLN A 223 -30.68 -15.98 3.17
C GLN A 223 -31.34 -16.73 4.33
N SER A 224 -30.63 -17.66 4.98
CA SER A 224 -31.16 -18.41 6.13
C SER A 224 -31.46 -17.53 7.36
N PHE A 225 -30.83 -16.36 7.46
CA PHE A 225 -31.07 -15.36 8.51
C PHE A 225 -32.09 -14.29 8.10
N GLY A 226 -32.87 -14.52 7.04
CA GLY A 226 -33.86 -13.55 6.54
C GLY A 226 -33.26 -12.31 5.89
N GLN A 227 -31.96 -12.31 5.57
CA GLN A 227 -31.26 -11.22 4.87
C GLN A 227 -31.22 -11.49 3.35
N GLU A 228 -32.40 -11.70 2.75
CA GLU A 228 -32.53 -12.10 1.33
C GLU A 228 -31.92 -11.07 0.37
N GLU A 229 -32.18 -9.78 0.60
CA GLU A 229 -31.64 -8.70 -0.25
C GLU A 229 -30.11 -8.69 -0.25
N ILE A 230 -29.48 -8.90 0.90
CA ILE A 230 -28.02 -8.95 1.01
C ILE A 230 -27.47 -10.20 0.34
N SER A 231 -28.14 -11.34 0.52
CA SER A 231 -27.78 -12.60 -0.15
C SER A 231 -27.74 -12.43 -1.66
N GLU A 232 -28.78 -11.82 -2.24
CA GLU A 232 -28.86 -11.54 -3.68
C GLU A 232 -27.73 -10.61 -4.13
N LYS A 233 -27.49 -9.50 -3.41
CA LYS A 233 -26.41 -8.56 -3.74
C LYS A 233 -25.01 -9.19 -3.64
N ILE A 234 -24.78 -10.07 -2.66
CA ILE A 234 -23.51 -10.82 -2.54
C ILE A 234 -23.32 -11.72 -3.77
N ASN A 235 -24.35 -12.45 -4.19
CA ASN A 235 -24.29 -13.31 -5.37
C ASN A 235 -24.05 -12.50 -6.64
N THR A 236 -24.81 -11.43 -6.88
CA THR A 236 -24.65 -10.55 -8.04
C THR A 236 -23.26 -9.96 -8.10
N LYS A 237 -22.76 -9.41 -6.98
CA LYS A 237 -21.42 -8.82 -6.94
C LYS A 237 -20.32 -9.85 -7.19
N TYR A 238 -20.46 -11.07 -6.69
CA TYR A 238 -19.52 -12.15 -6.99
C TYR A 238 -19.54 -12.53 -8.47
N ASP A 239 -20.72 -12.60 -9.08
CA ASP A 239 -20.84 -12.93 -10.50
C ASP A 239 -20.29 -11.80 -11.41
N GLU A 240 -20.41 -10.54 -11.02
CA GLU A 240 -19.71 -9.40 -11.65
C GLU A 240 -18.18 -9.59 -11.61
N ILE A 241 -17.62 -9.80 -10.43
CA ILE A 241 -16.19 -10.04 -10.21
C ILE A 241 -15.70 -11.24 -11.04
N ARG A 242 -16.47 -12.33 -11.07
CA ARG A 242 -16.13 -13.54 -11.82
C ARG A 242 -16.20 -13.30 -13.33
N HIS A 243 -17.19 -12.54 -13.80
CA HIS A 243 -17.30 -12.20 -15.20
C HIS A 243 -16.07 -11.41 -15.65
N GLU A 244 -15.64 -10.42 -14.87
CA GLU A 244 -14.38 -9.69 -15.10
C GLU A 244 -13.17 -10.64 -15.16
N GLN A 245 -13.05 -11.59 -14.24
CA GLN A 245 -11.94 -12.56 -14.20
C GLN A 245 -11.88 -13.51 -15.42
N LYS A 246 -13.02 -13.94 -15.97
CA LYS A 246 -13.05 -14.94 -17.07
C LYS A 246 -12.46 -14.42 -18.38
N TYR A 247 -12.44 -13.10 -18.59
CA TYR A 247 -11.83 -12.50 -19.78
C TYR A 247 -10.32 -12.30 -19.66
N GLU A 248 -9.75 -12.52 -18.48
CA GLU A 248 -8.39 -12.09 -18.12
C GLU A 248 -7.59 -13.20 -17.42
N ALA A 249 -7.69 -14.44 -17.92
CA ALA A 249 -7.06 -15.64 -17.36
C ALA A 249 -5.52 -15.62 -17.44
N THR A 250 -4.90 -14.71 -16.70
CA THR A 250 -3.47 -14.58 -16.51
C THR A 250 -3.18 -14.86 -15.05
N ASN A 251 -2.24 -15.78 -14.77
CA ASN A 251 -1.76 -16.01 -13.41
C ASN A 251 -1.00 -14.77 -12.94
N TRP A 252 -1.71 -13.87 -12.25
CA TRP A 252 -1.15 -12.64 -11.71
C TRP A 252 -0.21 -12.96 -10.55
N ASP A 253 1.00 -12.41 -10.58
CA ASP A 253 2.02 -12.62 -9.55
C ASP A 253 2.66 -11.29 -9.10
N ALA A 254 3.66 -11.37 -8.23
CA ALA A 254 4.42 -10.21 -7.74
C ALA A 254 5.08 -9.39 -8.86
N THR A 255 5.52 -10.04 -9.94
CA THR A 255 6.14 -9.38 -11.08
C THR A 255 5.12 -8.55 -11.83
N HIS A 256 3.92 -9.10 -12.05
CA HIS A 256 2.81 -8.37 -12.68
C HIS A 256 2.39 -7.15 -11.85
N LEU A 257 2.26 -7.31 -10.52
CA LEU A 257 1.95 -6.20 -9.62
C LEU A 257 2.97 -5.07 -9.72
N TRP A 258 4.27 -5.38 -9.56
CA TRP A 258 5.35 -4.40 -9.67
C TRP A 258 5.36 -3.68 -11.03
N LEU A 259 5.26 -4.45 -12.11
CA LEU A 259 5.25 -3.93 -13.48
C LEU A 259 4.08 -2.98 -13.76
N HIS A 260 2.90 -3.27 -13.20
CA HIS A 260 1.72 -2.44 -13.35
C HIS A 260 1.82 -1.16 -12.51
N VAL A 261 2.37 -1.22 -11.28
CA VAL A 261 2.67 -0.02 -10.48
C VAL A 261 3.69 0.88 -11.21
N ASN A 262 4.74 0.30 -11.81
CA ASN A 262 5.72 1.05 -12.59
C ASN A 262 5.07 1.74 -13.80
N TYR A 263 4.14 1.07 -14.48
CA TYR A 263 3.35 1.66 -15.56
C TYR A 263 2.52 2.84 -15.06
N CYS A 264 1.73 2.64 -13.99
CA CYS A 264 0.90 3.69 -13.40
C CYS A 264 1.75 4.90 -13.00
N ARG A 265 2.92 4.67 -12.40
CA ARG A 265 3.87 5.73 -12.06
C ARG A 265 4.26 6.55 -13.28
N LYS A 266 4.70 5.90 -14.36
CA LYS A 266 5.11 6.57 -15.61
C LYS A 266 3.97 7.37 -16.25
N THR A 267 2.73 6.90 -16.12
CA THR A 267 1.55 7.51 -16.74
C THR A 267 0.98 8.67 -15.91
N ILE A 268 0.88 8.51 -14.59
CA ILE A 268 0.18 9.45 -13.70
C ILE A 268 1.12 10.45 -13.05
N ALA A 269 2.33 10.03 -12.71
CA ALA A 269 3.36 10.87 -12.09
C ALA A 269 4.69 10.67 -12.82
N PRO A 270 4.77 11.08 -14.11
CA PRO A 270 6.03 11.03 -14.84
C PRO A 270 7.08 11.77 -14.03
N PHE A 271 8.31 11.24 -14.07
CA PHE A 271 9.44 11.77 -13.33
C PHE A 271 9.45 13.30 -13.37
N LYS A 272 9.73 13.94 -12.24
CA LYS A 272 10.35 15.28 -12.33
C LYS A 272 11.53 15.08 -13.25
N VAL A 273 11.55 15.77 -14.39
CA VAL A 273 12.69 15.74 -15.29
C VAL A 273 13.87 16.15 -14.42
N SER A 274 14.66 15.17 -13.97
CA SER A 274 15.89 15.47 -13.26
C SER A 274 16.66 16.33 -14.25
N PRO A 275 17.01 17.59 -13.91
CA PRO A 275 17.71 18.44 -14.84
C PRO A 275 18.91 17.62 -15.33
N ARG A 276 18.95 17.30 -16.62
CA ARG A 276 19.98 16.40 -17.14
C ARG A 276 21.33 16.99 -16.74
N LYS A 277 22.32 16.15 -16.42
CA LYS A 277 23.68 16.65 -16.20
C LYS A 277 24.09 17.46 -17.43
N CYS A 278 24.54 18.70 -17.22
CA CYS A 278 25.01 19.51 -18.32
C CYS A 278 26.14 18.76 -19.03
N LYS A 279 26.06 18.61 -20.36
CA LYS A 279 27.14 17.97 -21.13
C LYS A 279 28.49 18.69 -20.95
N ASN A 280 28.41 19.97 -20.58
CA ASN A 280 29.52 20.86 -20.35
C ASN A 280 29.66 21.21 -18.87
N ASP A 281 29.25 20.32 -17.94
CA ASP A 281 29.20 20.59 -16.49
C ASP A 281 30.39 21.44 -15.99
N SER A 282 31.62 21.00 -16.22
CA SER A 282 32.83 21.70 -15.78
C SER A 282 33.13 23.04 -16.47
N ILE A 283 32.51 23.37 -17.60
CA ILE A 283 32.85 24.53 -18.46
C ILE A 283 31.63 25.32 -18.97
N CYS A 284 30.43 25.05 -18.44
CA CYS A 284 29.22 25.72 -18.91
C CYS A 284 29.12 27.13 -18.34
N ASN A 285 29.18 28.13 -19.22
CA ASN A 285 29.12 29.54 -18.83
C ASN A 285 27.76 30.17 -19.12
N ASP A 286 26.75 29.36 -19.46
CA ASP A 286 25.38 29.85 -19.71
C ASP A 286 24.63 29.98 -18.38
N GLU A 287 24.47 31.21 -17.91
CA GLU A 287 23.77 31.54 -16.67
C GLU A 287 22.29 31.12 -16.68
N ASN A 288 21.71 30.86 -17.86
CA ASN A 288 20.34 30.39 -18.02
C ASN A 288 20.26 28.88 -18.35
N CYS A 289 21.36 28.15 -18.18
CA CYS A 289 21.40 26.73 -18.49
C CYS A 289 20.43 25.94 -17.60
N VAL A 290 19.46 25.27 -18.22
CA VAL A 290 18.40 24.51 -17.56
C VAL A 290 18.85 23.13 -17.05
N PHE A 291 20.14 22.83 -17.11
CA PHE A 291 20.77 21.55 -16.76
C PHE A 291 21.54 21.66 -15.45
N ASN A 292 21.67 20.56 -14.70
CA ASN A 292 22.40 20.57 -13.43
C ASN A 292 23.93 20.56 -13.66
N HIS A 293 24.63 21.34 -12.84
CA HIS A 293 26.10 21.43 -12.82
C HIS A 293 26.61 20.93 -11.46
N TYR A 294 27.19 19.74 -11.43
CA TYR A 294 27.69 19.08 -10.23
C TYR A 294 29.20 19.27 -10.04
N GLU A 295 29.92 19.63 -11.11
CA GLU A 295 31.38 19.81 -11.12
C GLU A 295 31.79 21.29 -11.07
N GLN A 296 30.83 22.22 -11.15
CA GLN A 296 31.09 23.64 -10.95
C GLN A 296 31.15 23.97 -9.46
N TYR A 297 32.34 24.37 -9.01
CA TYR A 297 32.49 25.13 -7.78
C TYR A 297 31.82 26.49 -7.96
N HIS A 298 31.08 26.93 -6.94
CA HIS A 298 30.30 28.17 -6.94
C HIS A 298 31.10 29.33 -7.58
N PRO A 299 30.55 30.12 -8.51
CA PRO A 299 31.32 31.12 -9.28
C PRO A 299 32.05 32.18 -8.43
N MET A 300 31.64 32.34 -7.17
CA MET A 300 32.31 33.19 -6.18
C MET A 300 33.69 32.64 -5.76
N THR A 301 33.86 31.32 -5.67
CA THR A 301 35.17 30.72 -5.30
C THR A 301 36.13 30.68 -6.48
N THR A 302 35.65 30.39 -7.70
CA THR A 302 36.51 30.32 -8.90
C THR A 302 37.01 31.69 -9.36
N LYS A 303 36.21 32.76 -9.24
CA LYS A 303 36.72 34.12 -9.51
C LYS A 303 37.74 34.55 -8.46
N PHE A 304 37.46 34.31 -7.18
CA PHE A 304 38.38 34.68 -6.11
C PHE A 304 39.70 33.89 -6.19
N GLU A 305 39.65 32.59 -6.49
CA GLU A 305 40.84 31.75 -6.68
C GLU A 305 41.63 32.11 -7.94
N ASN A 306 40.96 32.41 -9.06
CA ASN A 306 41.65 32.87 -10.27
C ASN A 306 42.29 34.25 -10.06
N ASP A 307 41.58 35.20 -9.46
CA ASP A 307 42.12 36.52 -9.11
C ASP A 307 43.31 36.37 -8.14
N HIS A 308 43.26 35.43 -7.19
CA HIS A 308 44.39 35.14 -6.29
C HIS A 308 45.58 34.49 -7.00
N LEU A 309 45.35 33.54 -7.91
CA LEU A 309 46.40 32.90 -8.70
C LEU A 309 47.07 33.89 -9.66
N GLU A 310 46.31 34.83 -10.22
CA GLU A 310 46.82 35.88 -11.09
C GLU A 310 47.64 36.90 -10.29
N TYR A 311 47.18 37.28 -9.08
CA TYR A 311 47.94 38.13 -8.16
C TYR A 311 49.25 37.47 -7.69
N ALA A 312 49.24 36.16 -7.42
CA ALA A 312 50.42 35.39 -7.06
C ALA A 312 51.47 35.37 -8.20
N ARG A 313 51.02 35.13 -9.44
CA ARG A 313 51.89 35.20 -10.63
C ARG A 313 52.47 36.59 -10.88
N MET A 314 51.68 37.64 -10.65
CA MET A 314 52.19 39.01 -10.76
C MET A 314 53.28 39.29 -9.72
N ARG A 315 53.13 38.81 -8.48
CA ARG A 315 54.17 38.92 -7.44
C ARG A 315 55.45 38.18 -7.80
N GLU A 316 55.36 36.93 -8.28
CA GLU A 316 56.55 36.16 -8.68
C GLU A 316 57.32 36.85 -9.80
N ASN A 317 56.63 37.35 -10.82
CA ASN A 317 57.26 38.10 -11.91
C ASN A 317 57.91 39.41 -11.44
N GLN A 318 57.35 40.06 -10.41
CA GLN A 318 57.88 41.30 -9.85
C GLN A 318 59.15 41.05 -9.01
N VAL A 319 59.18 39.95 -8.24
CA VAL A 319 60.36 39.51 -7.49
C VAL A 319 61.50 39.12 -8.45
N ASP A 320 61.20 38.43 -9.54
CA ASP A 320 62.19 38.08 -10.58
C ASP A 320 62.77 39.31 -11.30
N LEU A 321 61.97 40.37 -11.47
CA LEU A 321 62.41 41.63 -12.05
C LEU A 321 63.29 42.45 -11.10
N GLU A 322 63.05 42.38 -9.79
CA GLU A 322 63.91 43.02 -8.79
C GLU A 322 65.22 42.26 -8.58
N PHE A 323 65.19 40.92 -8.65
CA PHE A 323 66.39 40.09 -8.56
C PHE A 323 67.34 40.27 -9.75
N LYS A 324 66.82 40.56 -10.95
CA LYS A 324 67.62 40.88 -12.15
C LYS A 324 68.21 42.29 -12.17
N LYS A 325 67.84 43.15 -11.22
CA LYS A 325 68.36 44.53 -11.10
C LYS A 325 69.49 44.67 -10.06
N LEU A 326 69.76 43.63 -9.29
CA LEU A 326 70.91 43.51 -8.37
C LEU A 326 72.09 42.83 -9.06
#